data_AF-A0A534TYT9-F1
#
_entry.id   AF-A0A534TYT9-F1
#
_cell.length_a   1.000
_cell.length_b   1.000
_cell.length_c   1.000
_cell.angle_alpha   90.00
_cell.angle_beta   90.00
_cell.angle_gamma   90.00
#
_symmetry.space_group_name_H-M   'P 1'
#
loop_
_entity.id
_entity.type
_entity.pdbx_description
1 polymer ?
#
loop_
_entity_poly.entity_id
_entity_poly.type
_entity_poly.pdbx_seq_one_letter_code
_entity_poly.pdbx_strand_id
1 'polypeptide(L)'
;SAVVNGAPFHLAGDAKPFKDTRESTLGFDIDKLEIARYLEYSPVTLNFKVPSGQLHGKISASFKAPKNNPAVLSITGNLGLKELEMKQADGAPLVKLPSFEVLIDAIEVFANKTSLKSIKSEGLELYVHRGRDGKVTLANLVGVAAETKAPETKPEPKTDGKPFIYAIEEIALGGATIHVADEQPKQPYKTRLDNVNFKVTGLTNESGKKANVELSFESEAKEKFSHTGTLQLTPLIAEGKLDIEGLKPGALRPYYDDALAAEIKDGFFDLSTKYSFEAKDARISAPCGLSSPGSPNPFGA
;
A
#
# COMPACT_ATOMS: atom_id res chain seq x y z
N SER A 1 -13.21 -12.56 -29.86
CA SER A 1 -13.26 -13.33 -28.60
C SER A 1 -12.22 -14.44 -28.67
N ALA A 2 -11.54 -14.73 -27.57
CA ALA A 2 -10.59 -15.82 -27.47
C ALA A 2 -10.81 -16.54 -26.14
N VAL A 3 -10.44 -17.81 -26.06
CA VAL A 3 -10.37 -18.55 -24.80
C VAL A 3 -8.89 -18.75 -24.51
N VAL A 4 -8.39 -18.12 -23.45
CA VAL A 4 -7.00 -18.30 -23.02
C VAL A 4 -7.02 -19.23 -21.82
N ASN A 5 -6.64 -20.49 -22.04
CA ASN A 5 -6.53 -21.53 -21.00
C ASN A 5 -7.80 -21.78 -20.15
N GLY A 6 -8.98 -21.63 -20.77
CA GLY A 6 -10.29 -21.87 -20.14
C GLY A 6 -10.99 -20.61 -19.63
N ALA A 7 -10.29 -19.47 -19.56
CA ALA A 7 -10.87 -18.17 -19.27
C ALA A 7 -11.36 -17.49 -20.57
N PRO A 8 -12.64 -17.09 -20.68
CA PRO A 8 -13.11 -16.31 -21.82
C PRO A 8 -12.53 -14.90 -21.76
N PHE A 9 -11.83 -14.51 -22.82
CA PHE A 9 -11.29 -13.17 -23.01
C PHE A 9 -11.99 -12.51 -24.21
N HIS A 10 -12.59 -11.35 -23.97
CA HIS A 10 -13.24 -10.57 -25.03
C HIS A 10 -12.50 -9.24 -25.19
N LEU A 11 -11.96 -9.05 -26.39
CA LEU A 11 -11.49 -7.76 -26.88
C LEU A 11 -12.45 -7.29 -27.97
N ALA A 12 -13.09 -6.15 -27.75
CA ALA A 12 -13.96 -5.49 -28.71
C ALA A 12 -13.46 -4.07 -28.94
N GLY A 13 -13.49 -3.61 -30.19
CA GLY A 13 -13.07 -2.26 -30.54
C GLY A 13 -13.98 -1.63 -31.57
N ASP A 14 -14.46 -0.43 -31.28
CA ASP A 14 -15.26 0.39 -32.18
C ASP A 14 -14.46 1.65 -32.54
N ALA A 15 -14.41 1.96 -33.84
CA ALA A 15 -13.78 3.17 -34.36
C ALA A 15 -14.81 3.95 -35.18
N LYS A 16 -14.91 5.27 -34.92
CA LYS A 16 -15.78 6.18 -35.71
C LYS A 16 -14.92 7.16 -36.52
N PRO A 17 -14.54 6.82 -37.76
CA PRO A 17 -13.56 7.60 -38.54
C PRO A 17 -14.11 8.83 -39.29
N PHE A 18 -15.43 9.05 -39.37
CA PHE A 18 -16.04 10.02 -40.31
C PHE A 18 -16.91 11.13 -39.69
N LYS A 19 -16.60 11.59 -38.47
CA LYS A 19 -17.13 12.86 -37.93
C LYS A 19 -15.97 13.73 -37.48
N ASP A 20 -16.19 15.01 -37.17
CA ASP A 20 -15.18 16.02 -36.76
C ASP A 20 -14.31 15.68 -35.53
N THR A 21 -14.39 14.43 -35.06
CA THR A 21 -13.70 13.83 -33.93
C THR A 21 -13.33 12.39 -34.29
N ARG A 22 -12.08 11.98 -34.06
CA ARG A 22 -11.68 10.56 -34.11
C ARG A 22 -11.93 9.94 -32.74
N GLU A 23 -12.76 8.90 -32.68
CA GLU A 23 -13.06 8.16 -31.45
C GLU A 23 -12.69 6.68 -31.65
N SER A 24 -11.98 6.10 -30.68
CA SER A 24 -11.64 4.68 -30.63
C SER A 24 -11.81 4.17 -29.20
N THR A 25 -12.53 3.06 -29.06
CA THR A 25 -12.71 2.39 -27.76
C THR A 25 -12.16 0.98 -27.85
N LEU A 26 -11.46 0.53 -26.81
CA LEU A 26 -10.98 -0.84 -26.64
C LEU A 26 -11.48 -1.36 -25.29
N GLY A 27 -12.32 -2.41 -25.33
CA GLY A 27 -12.81 -3.09 -24.14
C GLY A 27 -12.02 -4.38 -23.88
N PHE A 28 -11.61 -4.60 -22.64
CA PHE A 28 -10.94 -5.79 -22.16
C PHE A 28 -11.79 -6.43 -21.07
N ASP A 29 -12.35 -7.60 -21.35
CA ASP A 29 -13.04 -8.41 -20.35
C ASP A 29 -12.11 -9.56 -19.92
N ILE A 30 -11.82 -9.62 -18.63
CA ILE A 30 -11.06 -10.68 -17.97
C ILE A 30 -12.02 -11.42 -17.07
N ASP A 31 -12.24 -12.70 -17.33
CA ASP A 31 -13.04 -13.56 -16.47
C ASP A 31 -12.18 -14.71 -15.93
N LYS A 32 -12.07 -14.79 -14.60
CA LYS A 32 -11.39 -15.88 -13.89
C LYS A 32 -10.00 -16.23 -14.44
N LEU A 33 -9.14 -15.23 -14.60
CA LEU A 33 -7.74 -15.46 -14.98
C LEU A 33 -6.95 -15.98 -13.77
N GLU A 34 -6.55 -17.24 -13.82
CA GLU A 34 -5.79 -17.91 -12.74
C GLU A 34 -4.33 -17.41 -12.68
N ILE A 35 -4.03 -16.49 -11.75
CA ILE A 35 -2.72 -15.81 -11.61
C ILE A 35 -1.58 -16.82 -11.43
N ALA A 36 -1.83 -17.90 -10.68
CA ALA A 36 -0.84 -18.94 -10.39
C ALA A 36 -0.16 -19.48 -11.68
N ARG A 37 -0.91 -19.60 -12.79
CA ARG A 37 -0.41 -20.10 -14.07
C ARG A 37 0.53 -19.15 -14.80
N TYR A 38 0.44 -17.85 -14.51
CA TYR A 38 1.22 -16.82 -15.21
C TYR A 38 2.51 -16.48 -14.48
N LEU A 39 2.58 -16.73 -13.17
CA LEU A 39 3.78 -16.48 -12.37
C LEU A 39 4.96 -17.40 -12.76
N GLU A 40 4.69 -18.55 -13.39
CA GLU A 40 5.73 -19.41 -13.98
C GLU A 40 6.54 -18.70 -15.08
N TYR A 41 5.97 -17.66 -15.70
CA TYR A 41 6.64 -16.85 -16.72
C TYR A 41 7.31 -15.59 -16.14
N SER A 42 7.34 -15.44 -14.81
CA SER A 42 8.00 -14.29 -14.17
C SER A 42 9.50 -14.26 -14.53
N PRO A 43 10.02 -13.16 -15.08
CA PRO A 43 11.45 -13.04 -15.39
C PRO A 43 12.32 -12.81 -14.14
N VAL A 44 11.69 -12.61 -12.97
CA VAL A 44 12.36 -12.42 -11.69
C VAL A 44 12.06 -13.55 -10.72
N THR A 45 13.05 -13.92 -9.92
CA THR A 45 12.89 -14.93 -8.87
C THR A 45 12.01 -14.40 -7.74
N LEU A 46 10.92 -15.11 -7.47
CA LEU A 46 9.98 -14.78 -6.40
C LEU A 46 10.35 -15.58 -5.15
N ASN A 47 10.38 -14.93 -3.99
CA ASN A 47 10.65 -15.59 -2.70
C ASN A 47 9.37 -16.14 -2.04
N PHE A 48 8.30 -16.28 -2.83
CA PHE A 48 6.99 -16.75 -2.40
C PHE A 48 6.35 -17.59 -3.51
N LYS A 49 5.33 -18.34 -3.12
CA LYS A 49 4.46 -19.14 -3.97
C LYS A 49 3.06 -18.52 -3.94
N VAL A 50 2.33 -18.66 -5.05
CA VAL A 50 0.93 -18.24 -5.16
C VAL A 50 0.11 -19.46 -5.60
N PRO A 51 -0.38 -20.28 -4.66
CA PRO A 51 -1.12 -21.50 -5.00
C PRO A 51 -2.47 -21.23 -5.68
N SER A 52 -3.10 -20.09 -5.40
CA SER A 52 -4.41 -19.72 -5.95
C SER A 52 -4.53 -18.20 -6.09
N GLY A 53 -5.42 -17.77 -6.98
CA GLY A 53 -5.80 -16.36 -7.17
C GLY A 53 -6.44 -16.15 -8.53
N GLN A 54 -7.65 -15.62 -8.55
CA GLN A 54 -8.44 -15.40 -9.76
C GLN A 54 -8.59 -13.90 -10.02
N LEU A 55 -7.95 -13.39 -11.06
CA LEU A 55 -8.13 -12.02 -11.54
C LEU A 55 -9.37 -11.96 -12.44
N HIS A 56 -10.23 -10.98 -12.21
CA HIS A 56 -11.36 -10.66 -13.09
C HIS A 56 -11.52 -9.15 -13.23
N GLY A 57 -12.24 -8.70 -14.25
CA GLY A 57 -12.47 -7.29 -14.45
C GLY A 57 -12.95 -6.93 -15.84
N LYS A 58 -13.44 -5.71 -15.97
CA LYS A 58 -13.80 -5.10 -17.25
C LYS A 58 -13.13 -3.76 -17.32
N ILE A 59 -12.23 -3.58 -18.29
CA ILE A 59 -11.50 -2.34 -18.51
C ILE A 59 -11.89 -1.78 -19.87
N SER A 60 -12.19 -0.50 -19.94
CA SER A 60 -12.44 0.20 -21.19
C SER A 60 -11.44 1.33 -21.35
N ALA A 61 -10.67 1.31 -22.44
CA ALA A 61 -9.83 2.42 -22.87
C ALA A 61 -10.52 3.20 -23.99
N SER A 62 -10.63 4.52 -23.87
CA SER A 62 -11.24 5.42 -24.85
C SER A 62 -10.24 6.48 -25.28
N PHE A 63 -9.99 6.59 -26.57
CA PHE A 63 -9.23 7.67 -27.19
C PHE A 63 -10.16 8.60 -27.97
N LYS A 64 -10.06 9.90 -27.71
CA LYS A 64 -10.83 10.95 -28.38
C LYS A 64 -9.89 12.05 -28.86
N ALA A 65 -9.91 12.35 -30.16
CA ALA A 65 -9.15 13.43 -30.77
C ALA A 65 -10.09 14.38 -31.53
N PRO A 66 -10.68 15.38 -30.83
CA PRO A 66 -11.50 16.43 -31.46
C PRO A 66 -10.62 17.45 -32.21
N LYS A 67 -11.15 18.09 -33.26
CA LYS A 67 -10.40 19.04 -34.12
C LYS A 67 -9.70 20.19 -33.38
N ASN A 68 -10.32 20.75 -32.34
CA ASN A 68 -9.87 22.00 -31.69
C ASN A 68 -9.45 21.84 -30.23
N ASN A 69 -9.49 20.62 -29.67
CA ASN A 69 -9.08 20.36 -28.29
C ASN A 69 -7.99 19.28 -28.25
N PRO A 70 -7.17 19.23 -27.18
CA PRO A 70 -6.19 18.16 -26.99
C PRO A 70 -6.84 16.78 -27.05
N ALA A 71 -6.08 15.80 -27.55
CA ALA A 71 -6.52 14.41 -27.48
C ALA A 71 -6.64 13.94 -26.01
N VAL A 72 -7.58 13.04 -25.76
CA VAL A 72 -7.83 12.44 -24.44
C VAL A 72 -7.73 10.93 -24.58
N LEU A 73 -6.90 10.32 -23.74
CA LEU A 73 -6.87 8.86 -23.52
C LEU A 73 -7.32 8.61 -22.09
N SER A 74 -8.49 7.98 -21.94
CA SER A 74 -9.11 7.68 -20.64
C SER A 74 -9.31 6.19 -20.48
N ILE A 75 -9.00 5.66 -19.30
CA ILE A 75 -9.24 4.26 -18.93
C ILE A 75 -10.22 4.22 -17.75
N THR A 76 -11.27 3.41 -17.87
CA THR A 76 -12.29 3.22 -16.83
C THR A 76 -12.56 1.73 -16.62
N GLY A 77 -13.23 1.38 -15.53
CA GLY A 77 -13.72 0.03 -15.32
C GLY A 77 -13.45 -0.51 -13.92
N ASN A 78 -13.40 -1.83 -13.81
CA ASN A 78 -13.16 -2.53 -12.56
C ASN A 78 -12.14 -3.65 -12.70
N LEU A 79 -11.40 -3.89 -11.63
CA LEU A 79 -10.52 -5.01 -11.44
C LEU A 79 -10.83 -5.66 -10.10
N GLY A 80 -10.80 -6.99 -10.06
CA GLY A 80 -11.04 -7.76 -8.85
C GLY A 80 -10.13 -8.97 -8.78
N LEU A 81 -9.79 -9.35 -7.56
CA LEU A 81 -9.00 -10.53 -7.24
C LEU A 81 -9.76 -11.34 -6.19
N LYS A 82 -9.93 -12.63 -6.45
CA LYS A 82 -10.60 -13.56 -5.53
C LYS A 82 -9.70 -14.71 -5.16
N GLU A 83 -9.90 -15.20 -3.92
CA GLU A 83 -9.30 -16.44 -3.42
C GLU A 83 -7.77 -16.49 -3.59
N LEU A 84 -7.10 -15.34 -3.39
CA LEU A 84 -5.65 -15.26 -3.46
C LEU A 84 -5.06 -15.91 -2.21
N GLU A 85 -4.18 -16.88 -2.42
CA GLU A 85 -3.29 -17.39 -1.38
C GLU A 85 -1.85 -17.12 -1.77
N MET A 86 -1.07 -16.64 -0.80
CA MET A 86 0.38 -16.51 -0.91
C MET A 86 1.05 -17.26 0.23
N LYS A 87 2.13 -17.95 -0.09
CA LYS A 87 2.95 -18.71 0.85
C LYS A 87 4.41 -18.37 0.68
N GLN A 88 5.21 -18.45 1.73
CA GLN A 88 6.65 -18.37 1.66
C GLN A 88 7.21 -19.53 0.81
N ALA A 89 8.47 -19.40 0.40
CA ALA A 89 9.17 -20.47 -0.33
C ALA A 89 9.14 -21.81 0.43
N ASP A 90 9.25 -21.78 1.77
CA ASP A 90 9.19 -22.94 2.67
C ASP A 90 7.76 -23.48 2.92
N GLY A 91 6.73 -22.80 2.42
CA GLY A 91 5.33 -23.19 2.54
C GLY A 91 4.56 -22.51 3.68
N ALA A 92 5.20 -21.71 4.53
CA ALA A 92 4.50 -20.94 5.57
C ALA A 92 3.49 -19.95 4.95
N PRO A 93 2.31 -19.74 5.57
CA PRO A 93 1.33 -18.80 5.03
C PRO A 93 1.86 -17.35 5.06
N LEU A 94 1.49 -16.54 4.07
CA LEU A 94 1.81 -15.10 3.99
C LEU A 94 0.54 -14.24 3.95
N VAL A 95 -0.31 -14.53 2.98
CA VAL A 95 -1.53 -13.77 2.68
C VAL A 95 -2.61 -14.76 2.31
N LYS A 96 -3.80 -14.61 2.90
CA LYS A 96 -5.04 -15.11 2.29
C LYS A 96 -5.96 -13.93 2.07
N LEU A 97 -6.46 -13.81 0.86
CA LEU A 97 -7.28 -12.67 0.45
C LEU A 97 -8.50 -13.20 -0.29
N PRO A 98 -9.64 -13.31 0.41
CA PRO A 98 -10.90 -13.77 -0.18
C PRO A 98 -11.36 -12.89 -1.34
N SER A 99 -11.36 -11.56 -1.14
CA SER A 99 -11.74 -10.60 -2.17
C SER A 99 -11.03 -9.27 -2.04
N PHE A 100 -10.60 -8.74 -3.18
CA PHE A 100 -10.08 -7.39 -3.36
C PHE A 100 -10.64 -6.80 -4.65
N GLU A 101 -11.08 -5.55 -4.62
CA GLU A 101 -11.69 -4.88 -5.77
C GLU A 101 -11.21 -3.44 -5.90
N VAL A 102 -11.01 -3.01 -7.14
CA VAL A 102 -10.69 -1.63 -7.52
C VAL A 102 -11.71 -1.16 -8.54
N LEU A 103 -12.36 -0.04 -8.26
CA LEU A 103 -13.24 0.66 -9.19
C LEU A 103 -12.51 1.91 -9.69
N ILE A 104 -12.19 1.91 -10.98
CA ILE A 104 -11.50 3.00 -11.67
C ILE A 104 -12.56 3.96 -12.21
N ASP A 105 -12.55 5.20 -11.71
CA ASP A 105 -13.40 6.25 -12.27
C ASP A 105 -12.83 6.71 -13.62
N ALA A 106 -11.57 7.15 -13.61
CA ALA A 106 -10.85 7.56 -14.81
C ALA A 106 -9.33 7.57 -14.57
N ILE A 107 -8.56 6.97 -15.48
CA ILE A 107 -7.13 7.22 -15.63
C ILE A 107 -6.96 8.02 -16.93
N GLU A 108 -6.65 9.31 -16.81
CA GLU A 108 -6.40 10.21 -17.93
C GLU A 108 -4.90 10.26 -18.22
N VAL A 109 -4.45 9.39 -19.11
CA VAL A 109 -3.01 9.15 -19.37
C VAL A 109 -2.29 10.43 -19.79
N PHE A 110 -2.88 11.21 -20.71
CA PHE A 110 -2.25 12.45 -21.20
C PHE A 110 -2.38 13.63 -20.22
N ALA A 111 -3.34 13.58 -19.30
CA ALA A 111 -3.50 14.59 -18.27
C ALA A 111 -2.63 14.30 -17.03
N ASN A 112 -2.00 13.13 -16.97
CA ASN A 112 -1.26 12.63 -15.80
C ASN A 112 -2.15 12.63 -14.54
N LYS A 113 -3.43 12.23 -14.71
CA LYS A 113 -4.44 12.24 -13.65
C LYS A 113 -5.06 10.86 -13.46
N THR A 114 -5.23 10.44 -12.22
CA THR A 114 -5.92 9.20 -11.84
C THR A 114 -7.03 9.47 -10.83
N SER A 115 -8.21 8.92 -11.06
CA SER A 115 -9.35 8.97 -10.17
C SER A 115 -9.89 7.56 -9.97
N LEU A 116 -9.90 7.09 -8.72
CA LEU A 116 -10.43 5.80 -8.32
C LEU A 116 -11.66 6.03 -7.44
N LYS A 117 -12.76 5.34 -7.73
CA LYS A 117 -13.95 5.38 -6.86
C LYS A 117 -13.69 4.60 -5.59
N SER A 118 -13.14 3.40 -5.70
CA SER A 118 -12.88 2.60 -4.51
C SER A 118 -11.75 1.61 -4.66
N ILE A 119 -11.08 1.34 -3.55
CA ILE A 119 -10.18 0.19 -3.34
C ILE A 119 -10.71 -0.54 -2.12
N LYS A 120 -11.19 -1.77 -2.27
CA LYS A 120 -11.84 -2.53 -1.18
C LYS A 120 -11.20 -3.90 -1.01
N SER A 121 -11.04 -4.32 0.23
CA SER A 121 -10.55 -5.65 0.61
C SER A 121 -11.41 -6.17 1.75
N GLU A 122 -11.82 -7.43 1.68
CA GLU A 122 -12.63 -8.05 2.74
C GLU A 122 -11.99 -9.37 3.19
N GLY A 123 -11.91 -9.57 4.50
CA GLY A 123 -11.45 -10.83 5.10
C GLY A 123 -9.97 -11.14 4.87
N LEU A 124 -9.13 -10.12 4.66
CA LEU A 124 -7.68 -10.29 4.50
C LEU A 124 -7.08 -10.95 5.75
N GLU A 125 -6.38 -12.06 5.55
CA GLU A 125 -5.56 -12.71 6.57
C GLU A 125 -4.08 -12.50 6.25
N LEU A 126 -3.36 -11.84 7.16
CA LEU A 126 -1.95 -11.52 7.00
C LEU A 126 -1.09 -12.20 8.06
N TYR A 127 0.06 -12.71 7.66
CA TYR A 127 1.06 -13.29 8.55
C TYR A 127 2.33 -12.44 8.52
N VAL A 128 2.53 -11.65 9.59
CA VAL A 128 3.66 -10.75 9.75
C VAL A 128 4.63 -11.37 10.75
N HIS A 129 5.83 -11.71 10.28
CA HIS A 129 6.92 -12.15 11.15
C HIS A 129 8.11 -11.19 11.06
N ARG A 130 8.68 -10.86 12.22
CA ARG A 130 9.92 -10.09 12.34
C ARG A 130 10.97 -10.99 12.98
N GLY A 131 12.02 -11.31 12.22
CA GLY A 131 13.10 -12.16 12.69
C GLY A 131 14.04 -11.47 13.68
N ARG A 132 14.94 -12.26 14.27
CA ARG A 132 16.03 -11.79 15.14
C ARG A 132 16.96 -10.77 14.47
N ASP A 133 17.06 -10.82 13.15
CA ASP A 133 17.82 -9.88 12.33
C ASP A 133 17.07 -8.57 12.04
N GLY A 134 15.86 -8.42 12.59
CA GLY A 134 14.98 -7.26 12.43
C GLY A 134 14.25 -7.22 11.09
N LYS A 135 14.47 -8.20 10.19
CA LYS A 135 13.78 -8.25 8.90
C LYS A 135 12.34 -8.67 9.08
N VAL A 136 11.44 -8.00 8.35
CA VAL A 136 10.01 -8.32 8.31
C VAL A 136 9.73 -9.16 7.06
N THR A 137 8.95 -10.24 7.21
CA THR A 137 8.67 -11.20 6.11
C THR A 137 8.11 -10.54 4.86
N LEU A 138 7.31 -9.48 4.99
CA LEU A 138 6.71 -8.78 3.85
C LEU A 138 7.69 -7.86 3.09
N ALA A 139 8.85 -7.54 3.67
CA ALA A 139 9.77 -6.56 3.09
C ALA A 139 10.56 -7.08 1.87
N ASN A 140 10.64 -8.40 1.68
CA ASN A 140 11.52 -9.03 0.67
C ASN A 140 10.78 -10.04 -0.24
N LEU A 141 9.51 -9.78 -0.56
CA LEU A 141 8.72 -10.68 -1.42
C LEU A 141 9.31 -10.79 -2.83
N VAL A 142 9.93 -9.72 -3.35
CA VAL A 142 10.66 -9.74 -4.62
C VAL A 142 12.15 -9.76 -4.33
N GLY A 143 12.85 -10.78 -4.84
CA GLY A 143 14.30 -10.82 -4.80
C GLY A 143 14.86 -9.80 -5.78
N VAL A 144 15.17 -8.59 -5.32
CA VAL A 144 16.08 -7.73 -6.07
C VAL A 144 17.46 -8.33 -5.88
N ALA A 145 17.98 -9.02 -6.90
CA ALA A 145 19.37 -9.43 -6.92
C ALA A 145 20.21 -8.20 -6.59
N ALA A 146 21.03 -8.31 -5.55
CA ALA A 146 21.89 -7.24 -5.08
C ALA A 146 22.61 -6.60 -6.27
N GLU A 147 22.38 -5.29 -6.44
CA GLU A 147 23.16 -4.34 -7.21
C GLU A 147 23.99 -4.96 -8.35
N THR A 148 23.37 -5.12 -9.52
CA THR A 148 24.15 -4.80 -10.72
C THR A 148 24.41 -3.31 -10.60
N LYS A 149 25.65 -2.91 -10.31
CA LYS A 149 26.09 -1.51 -10.39
C LYS A 149 25.60 -0.96 -11.72
N ALA A 150 24.49 -0.23 -11.69
CA ALA A 150 24.05 0.57 -12.82
C ALA A 150 25.20 1.55 -13.07
N PRO A 151 25.72 1.65 -14.31
CA PRO A 151 26.63 2.73 -14.65
C PRO A 151 25.96 4.04 -14.21
N GLU A 152 26.67 4.87 -13.45
CA GLU A 152 26.26 6.22 -13.09
C GLU A 152 25.97 6.98 -14.37
N THR A 153 24.72 6.89 -14.82
CA THR A 153 24.23 7.66 -15.94
C THR A 153 23.91 9.00 -15.34
N LYS A 154 24.79 9.97 -15.64
CA LYS A 154 24.65 11.40 -15.38
C LYS A 154 23.16 11.78 -15.38
N PRO A 155 22.62 12.38 -14.30
CA PRO A 155 21.20 12.70 -14.23
C PRO A 155 20.85 13.61 -15.39
N GLU A 156 20.13 13.06 -16.38
CA GLU A 156 19.48 13.87 -17.39
C GLU A 156 18.45 14.77 -16.68
N PRO A 157 18.33 16.05 -17.09
CA PRO A 157 17.39 16.96 -16.48
C PRO A 157 15.98 16.36 -16.56
N LYS A 158 15.35 16.22 -15.39
CA LYS A 158 13.92 15.88 -15.28
C LYS A 158 13.17 16.87 -16.16
N THR A 159 12.58 16.37 -17.23
CA THR A 159 11.73 17.14 -18.11
C THR A 159 10.58 17.70 -17.26
N ASP A 160 10.27 18.99 -17.41
CA ASP A 160 9.13 19.69 -16.80
C ASP A 160 7.80 19.06 -17.26
N GLY A 161 7.47 17.88 -16.73
CA GLY A 161 6.20 17.20 -16.93
C GLY A 161 5.13 17.73 -15.97
N LYS A 162 3.86 17.73 -16.39
CA LYS A 162 2.74 18.04 -15.51
C LYS A 162 2.80 17.16 -14.26
N PRO A 163 2.59 17.71 -13.04
CA PRO A 163 2.58 16.91 -11.82
C PRO A 163 1.50 15.83 -11.90
N PHE A 164 1.83 14.63 -11.48
CA PHE A 164 0.86 13.54 -11.40
C PHE A 164 -0.15 13.85 -10.29
N ILE A 165 -1.44 13.85 -10.62
CA ILE A 165 -2.52 14.07 -9.66
C ILE A 165 -3.30 12.77 -9.50
N TYR A 166 -3.60 12.37 -8.27
CA TYR A 166 -4.49 11.26 -8.00
C TYR A 166 -5.54 11.61 -6.95
N ALA A 167 -6.72 11.01 -7.09
CA ALA A 167 -7.79 11.04 -6.11
C ALA A 167 -8.40 9.65 -5.95
N ILE A 168 -8.69 9.26 -4.72
CA ILE A 168 -9.32 8.00 -4.34
C ILE A 168 -10.49 8.35 -3.42
N GLU A 169 -11.72 8.08 -3.86
CA GLU A 169 -12.91 8.45 -3.05
C GLU A 169 -13.01 7.58 -1.79
N GLU A 170 -12.74 6.28 -1.89
CA GLU A 170 -12.79 5.35 -0.76
C GLU A 170 -11.68 4.29 -0.81
N ILE A 171 -11.00 4.07 0.31
CA ILE A 171 -10.19 2.87 0.56
C ILE A 171 -10.83 2.18 1.77
N ALA A 172 -11.13 0.89 1.66
CA ALA A 172 -11.73 0.12 2.73
C ALA A 172 -11.07 -1.25 2.88
N LEU A 173 -10.76 -1.61 4.11
CA LEU A 173 -10.39 -2.95 4.53
C LEU A 173 -11.39 -3.37 5.60
N GLY A 174 -12.16 -4.42 5.35
CA GLY A 174 -13.15 -4.95 6.27
C GLY A 174 -12.73 -6.31 6.84
N GLY A 175 -12.86 -6.46 8.15
CA GLY A 175 -12.76 -7.76 8.83
C GLY A 175 -11.43 -8.49 8.63
N ALA A 176 -10.31 -7.78 8.61
CA ALA A 176 -9.00 -8.42 8.48
C ALA A 176 -8.55 -9.12 9.77
N THR A 177 -7.73 -10.15 9.62
CA THR A 177 -7.02 -10.84 10.70
C THR A 177 -5.52 -10.73 10.45
N ILE A 178 -4.76 -10.24 11.42
CA ILE A 178 -3.31 -10.08 11.30
C ILE A 178 -2.63 -10.90 12.39
N HIS A 179 -1.86 -11.91 12.00
CA HIS A 179 -1.01 -12.69 12.89
C HIS A 179 0.35 -12.00 12.96
N VAL A 180 0.79 -11.66 14.18
CA VAL A 180 2.07 -10.99 14.42
C VAL A 180 2.96 -11.89 15.26
N ALA A 181 4.18 -12.12 14.77
CA ALA A 181 5.25 -12.77 15.52
C ALA A 181 6.51 -11.91 15.44
N ASP A 182 6.97 -11.41 16.59
CA ASP A 182 8.18 -10.61 16.70
C ASP A 182 9.21 -11.35 17.55
N GLU A 183 10.28 -11.80 16.91
CA GLU A 183 11.40 -12.47 17.57
C GLU A 183 12.54 -11.50 17.90
N GLN A 184 12.42 -10.22 17.55
CA GLN A 184 13.48 -9.26 17.78
C GLN A 184 13.74 -9.01 19.28
N PRO A 185 12.72 -8.81 20.14
CA PRO A 185 12.95 -8.66 21.57
C PRO A 185 13.58 -9.92 22.18
N LYS A 186 14.22 -9.80 23.35
CA LYS A 186 14.87 -10.95 24.01
C LYS A 186 13.91 -12.12 24.17
N GLN A 187 12.71 -11.83 24.66
CA GLN A 187 11.59 -12.76 24.69
C GLN A 187 10.72 -12.55 23.44
N PRO A 188 10.41 -13.60 22.65
CA PRO A 188 9.54 -13.45 21.50
C PRO A 188 8.14 -12.97 21.90
N TYR A 189 7.56 -12.10 21.09
CA TYR A 189 6.19 -11.61 21.23
C TYR A 189 5.32 -12.19 20.12
N LYS A 190 4.12 -12.67 20.46
CA LYS A 190 3.13 -13.15 19.50
C LYS A 190 1.76 -12.60 19.87
N THR A 191 1.00 -12.20 18.87
CA THR A 191 -0.38 -11.75 19.04
C THR A 191 -1.16 -11.91 17.73
N ARG A 192 -2.47 -11.89 17.84
CA ARG A 192 -3.38 -11.80 16.69
C ARG A 192 -4.25 -10.55 16.83
N LEU A 193 -4.39 -9.81 15.74
CA LEU A 193 -5.36 -8.72 15.63
C LEU A 193 -6.55 -9.23 14.84
N ASP A 194 -7.73 -9.14 15.42
CA ASP A 194 -9.01 -9.55 14.86
C ASP A 194 -9.87 -8.31 14.54
N ASN A 195 -10.82 -8.48 13.62
CA ASN A 195 -11.73 -7.41 13.20
C ASN A 195 -11.00 -6.12 12.81
N VAL A 196 -9.88 -6.23 12.11
CA VAL A 196 -9.13 -5.07 11.63
C VAL A 196 -9.94 -4.41 10.52
N ASN A 197 -10.46 -3.22 10.81
CA ASN A 197 -11.20 -2.40 9.86
C ASN A 197 -10.44 -1.10 9.64
N PHE A 198 -10.22 -0.74 8.38
CA PHE A 198 -9.57 0.50 8.00
C PHE A 198 -10.35 1.17 6.88
N LYS A 199 -10.59 2.47 7.02
CA LYS A 199 -11.32 3.25 6.02
C LYS A 199 -10.64 4.59 5.80
N VAL A 200 -10.44 4.95 4.54
CA VAL A 200 -10.00 6.28 4.14
C VAL A 200 -10.98 6.84 3.12
N THR A 201 -11.42 8.08 3.29
CA THR A 201 -12.29 8.74 2.31
C THR A 201 -11.68 10.03 1.80
N GLY A 202 -11.68 10.23 0.49
CA GLY A 202 -11.22 11.46 -0.15
C GLY A 202 -9.70 11.63 -0.13
N LEU A 203 -8.93 10.55 -0.31
CA LEU A 203 -7.47 10.61 -0.38
C LEU A 203 -7.02 11.23 -1.72
N THR A 204 -6.24 12.30 -1.67
CA THR A 204 -5.70 12.95 -2.85
C THR A 204 -4.35 13.59 -2.53
N ASN A 205 -3.49 13.74 -3.53
CA ASN A 205 -2.26 14.52 -3.43
C ASN A 205 -2.44 15.99 -3.84
N GLU A 206 -3.67 16.43 -4.06
CA GLU A 206 -3.98 17.85 -4.26
C GLU A 206 -3.72 18.66 -2.99
N SER A 207 -3.11 19.84 -3.17
CA SER A 207 -2.74 20.71 -2.05
C SER A 207 -3.95 21.18 -1.25
N GLY A 208 -3.83 21.16 0.08
CA GLY A 208 -4.87 21.64 0.99
C GLY A 208 -6.11 20.73 1.12
N LYS A 209 -6.10 19.54 0.51
CA LYS A 209 -7.21 18.58 0.61
C LYS A 209 -6.97 17.57 1.72
N LYS A 210 -7.95 17.42 2.61
CA LYS A 210 -7.94 16.45 3.71
C LYS A 210 -8.74 15.19 3.35
N ALA A 211 -8.17 14.04 3.65
CA ALA A 211 -8.83 12.74 3.68
C ALA A 211 -9.25 12.42 5.12
N ASN A 212 -10.36 11.71 5.32
CA ASN A 212 -10.71 11.15 6.62
C ASN A 212 -10.08 9.76 6.75
N VAL A 213 -9.62 9.40 7.94
CA VAL A 213 -9.01 8.11 8.25
C VAL A 213 -9.69 7.53 9.48
N GLU A 214 -10.09 6.26 9.39
CA GLU A 214 -10.64 5.47 10.48
C GLU A 214 -9.91 4.13 10.53
N LEU A 215 -9.54 3.68 11.73
CA LEU A 215 -8.92 2.38 11.97
C LEU A 215 -9.50 1.80 13.26
N SER A 216 -9.85 0.52 13.26
CA SER A 216 -10.21 -0.21 14.48
C SER A 216 -9.77 -1.65 14.41
N PHE A 217 -9.47 -2.24 15.56
CA PHE A 217 -9.17 -3.66 15.70
C PHE A 217 -9.31 -4.12 17.15
N GLU A 218 -9.38 -5.42 17.36
CA GLU A 218 -9.34 -6.07 18.66
C GLU A 218 -8.11 -6.98 18.74
N SER A 219 -7.32 -6.90 19.81
CA SER A 219 -6.22 -7.85 20.00
C SER A 219 -6.73 -9.19 20.55
N GLU A 220 -5.92 -10.24 20.44
CA GLU A 220 -6.17 -11.55 21.05
C GLU A 220 -6.45 -11.42 22.57
N ALA A 221 -5.82 -10.44 23.21
CA ALA A 221 -5.97 -10.14 24.62
C ALA A 221 -7.26 -9.36 24.95
N LYS A 222 -8.15 -9.13 23.98
CA LYS A 222 -9.41 -8.37 24.09
C LYS A 222 -9.25 -6.86 24.28
N GLU A 223 -8.10 -6.33 23.87
CA GLU A 223 -7.85 -4.88 23.86
C GLU A 223 -8.52 -4.29 22.61
N LYS A 224 -9.23 -3.18 22.75
CA LYS A 224 -9.87 -2.53 21.62
C LYS A 224 -9.10 -1.29 21.25
N PHE A 225 -8.80 -1.15 19.97
CA PHE A 225 -8.16 0.02 19.41
C PHE A 225 -9.13 0.70 18.46
N SER A 226 -9.23 2.03 18.56
CA SER A 226 -9.93 2.84 17.58
C SER A 226 -9.21 4.15 17.33
N HIS A 227 -9.13 4.54 16.07
CA HIS A 227 -8.51 5.77 15.63
C HIS A 227 -9.42 6.44 14.61
N THR A 228 -9.57 7.76 14.76
CA THR A 228 -10.29 8.62 13.82
C THR A 228 -9.46 9.88 13.59
N GLY A 229 -9.38 10.34 12.34
CA GLY A 229 -8.55 11.49 12.04
C GLY A 229 -8.68 12.02 10.63
N THR A 230 -7.87 13.02 10.34
CA THR A 230 -7.71 13.60 9.01
C THR A 230 -6.25 13.55 8.56
N LEU A 231 -6.05 13.34 7.26
CA LEU A 231 -4.74 13.28 6.61
C LEU A 231 -4.74 14.19 5.38
N GLN A 232 -3.82 15.13 5.33
CA GLN A 232 -3.51 15.93 4.14
C GLN A 232 -2.11 15.53 3.66
N LEU A 233 -1.93 15.28 2.36
CA LEU A 233 -0.64 14.86 1.82
C LEU A 233 0.25 16.01 1.37
N THR A 234 -0.32 17.19 1.10
CA THR A 234 0.43 18.34 0.57
C THR A 234 -0.05 19.67 1.20
N PRO A 235 0.74 20.27 2.12
CA PRO A 235 1.82 19.64 2.90
C PRO A 235 1.29 18.48 3.76
N LEU A 236 2.19 17.63 4.25
CA LEU A 236 1.85 16.49 5.08
C LEU A 236 1.37 16.96 6.47
N ILE A 237 0.06 16.85 6.71
CA ILE A 237 -0.59 17.17 7.98
C ILE A 237 -1.44 15.97 8.40
N ALA A 238 -1.33 15.55 9.66
CA ALA A 238 -2.15 14.48 10.23
C ALA A 238 -2.67 14.88 11.60
N GLU A 239 -3.97 14.74 11.80
CA GLU A 239 -4.63 15.07 13.06
C GLU A 239 -5.57 13.94 13.42
N GLY A 240 -5.67 13.58 14.68
CA GLY A 240 -6.58 12.51 15.06
C GLY A 240 -6.74 12.29 16.54
N LYS A 241 -7.67 11.40 16.85
CA LYS A 241 -7.92 10.84 18.17
C LYS A 241 -7.64 9.34 18.12
N LEU A 242 -6.93 8.87 19.13
CA LEU A 242 -6.67 7.47 19.38
C LEU A 242 -7.28 7.10 20.73
N ASP A 243 -8.13 6.08 20.73
CA ASP A 243 -8.69 5.46 21.92
C ASP A 243 -8.27 3.98 21.98
N ILE A 244 -7.75 3.57 23.13
CA ILE A 244 -7.40 2.20 23.46
C ILE A 244 -8.12 1.83 24.75
N GLU A 245 -8.91 0.77 24.70
CA GLU A 245 -9.66 0.25 25.86
C GLU A 245 -9.07 -1.09 26.31
N GLY A 246 -8.88 -1.22 27.62
CA GLY A 246 -8.46 -2.46 28.24
C GLY A 246 -7.03 -2.89 27.90
N LEU A 247 -6.13 -1.97 27.55
CA LEU A 247 -4.72 -2.30 27.22
C LEU A 247 -4.08 -3.02 28.40
N LYS A 248 -3.44 -4.18 28.15
CA LYS A 248 -2.81 -5.03 29.15
C LYS A 248 -1.28 -4.91 29.04
N PRO A 249 -0.64 -4.06 29.87
CA PRO A 249 0.78 -3.78 29.69
C PRO A 249 1.64 -5.02 29.92
N GLY A 250 1.22 -5.94 30.80
CA GLY A 250 1.94 -7.20 31.04
C GLY A 250 2.19 -8.02 29.76
N ALA A 251 1.29 -7.95 28.76
CA ALA A 251 1.48 -8.61 27.48
C ALA A 251 2.61 -7.99 26.64
N LEU A 252 2.90 -6.70 26.84
CA LEU A 252 3.94 -5.95 26.14
C LEU A 252 5.29 -5.98 26.86
N ARG A 253 5.44 -6.81 27.91
CA ARG A 253 6.69 -6.98 28.66
C ARG A 253 7.93 -7.14 27.77
N PRO A 254 7.92 -7.95 26.70
CA PRO A 254 9.09 -8.06 25.82
C PRO A 254 9.66 -6.74 25.33
N TYR A 255 8.86 -5.67 25.27
CA TYR A 255 9.27 -4.36 24.76
C TYR A 255 9.79 -3.38 25.81
N TYR A 256 9.52 -3.59 27.10
CA TYR A 256 9.95 -2.65 28.16
C TYR A 256 10.82 -3.26 29.26
N ASP A 257 10.99 -4.58 29.30
CA ASP A 257 11.75 -5.30 30.35
C ASP A 257 13.20 -4.77 30.49
N ASP A 258 13.81 -4.34 29.37
CA ASP A 258 15.16 -3.78 29.37
C ASP A 258 15.23 -2.32 29.85
N ALA A 259 14.12 -1.59 29.75
CA ALA A 259 14.04 -0.16 30.11
C ALA A 259 13.53 0.06 31.54
N LEU A 260 12.79 -0.91 32.10
CA LEU A 260 12.12 -0.79 33.39
C LEU A 260 12.43 -2.00 34.28
N ALA A 261 13.09 -1.76 35.41
CA ALA A 261 13.37 -2.80 36.43
C ALA A 261 12.14 -3.21 37.27
N ALA A 262 10.94 -2.96 36.76
CA ALA A 262 9.66 -3.26 37.40
C ALA A 262 8.78 -4.09 36.46
N GLU A 263 8.14 -5.11 37.02
CA GLU A 263 7.25 -6.01 36.29
C GLU A 263 5.79 -5.63 36.53
N ILE A 264 5.06 -5.34 35.46
CA ILE A 264 3.60 -5.20 35.49
C ILE A 264 3.01 -6.60 35.25
N LYS A 265 2.58 -7.26 36.33
CA LYS A 265 2.00 -8.62 36.26
C LYS A 265 0.59 -8.64 35.70
N ASP A 266 -0.26 -7.78 36.25
CA ASP A 266 -1.67 -7.67 35.90
C ASP A 266 -2.12 -6.22 35.98
N GLY A 267 -3.15 -5.91 35.20
CA GLY A 267 -3.75 -4.58 35.12
C GLY A 267 -4.24 -4.28 33.71
N PHE A 268 -5.16 -3.34 33.63
CA PHE A 268 -5.56 -2.73 32.37
C PHE A 268 -5.58 -1.22 32.54
N PHE A 269 -5.36 -0.50 31.45
CA PHE A 269 -5.65 0.92 31.41
C PHE A 269 -6.30 1.31 30.10
N ASP A 270 -7.12 2.36 30.18
CA ASP A 270 -7.71 2.99 29.01
C ASP A 270 -6.88 4.23 28.67
N LEU A 271 -6.58 4.41 27.39
CA LEU A 271 -5.85 5.54 26.87
C LEU A 271 -6.68 6.27 25.84
N SER A 272 -6.91 7.56 26.05
CA SER A 272 -7.48 8.45 25.05
C SER A 272 -6.50 9.59 24.80
N THR A 273 -6.04 9.74 23.56
CA THR A 273 -5.09 10.78 23.18
C THR A 273 -5.47 11.44 21.88
N LYS A 274 -5.19 12.73 21.78
CA LYS A 274 -5.31 13.51 20.55
C LYS A 274 -3.92 13.91 20.10
N TYR A 275 -3.68 13.88 18.80
CA TYR A 275 -2.43 14.33 18.22
C TYR A 275 -2.67 15.25 17.03
N SER A 276 -1.69 16.10 16.78
CA SER A 276 -1.55 16.90 15.57
C SER A 276 -0.10 16.84 15.14
N PHE A 277 0.12 16.62 13.85
CA PHE A 277 1.42 16.52 13.22
C PHE A 277 1.41 17.33 11.93
N GLU A 278 2.47 18.12 11.72
CA GLU A 278 2.70 18.88 10.50
C GLU A 278 4.18 18.75 10.14
N ALA A 279 4.45 18.25 8.93
CA ALA A 279 5.81 18.22 8.41
C ALA A 279 6.18 19.61 7.84
N LYS A 280 7.18 20.27 8.43
CA LYS A 280 7.79 21.48 7.87
C LYS A 280 8.94 21.10 6.94
N ASP A 281 8.86 21.52 5.68
CA ASP A 281 9.87 21.40 4.61
C ASP A 281 10.51 20.01 4.42
N ALA A 282 9.94 19.21 3.53
CA ALA A 282 10.61 18.05 2.93
C ALA A 282 11.65 18.50 1.89
N ARG A 283 12.72 19.17 2.33
CA ARG A 283 13.98 19.13 1.57
C ARG A 283 14.65 17.81 1.91
N ILE A 284 14.58 16.86 0.98
CA ILE A 284 15.48 15.71 0.98
C ILE A 284 16.89 16.27 0.76
N SER A 285 17.61 16.53 1.84
CA SER A 285 19.06 16.69 1.83
C SER A 285 19.67 15.56 2.66
N ALA A 286 20.08 14.48 2.00
CA ALA A 286 21.26 13.75 2.46
C ALA A 286 22.48 14.64 2.12
N PRO A 287 23.41 14.87 3.05
CA PRO A 287 24.22 13.78 3.57
C PRO A 287 24.38 13.78 5.10
N CYS A 288 24.26 12.60 5.71
CA CYS A 288 25.00 12.28 6.93
C CYS A 288 26.50 12.27 6.57
N GLY A 289 27.17 13.40 6.79
CA GLY A 289 28.62 13.46 6.93
C GLY A 289 28.95 13.76 8.39
N LEU A 290 29.54 12.79 9.10
CA LEU A 290 30.19 13.06 10.38
C LEU A 290 31.32 14.08 10.13
N SER A 291 31.14 15.32 10.58
CA SER A 291 32.26 16.21 10.86
C SER A 291 32.60 16.12 12.34
N SER A 292 33.77 15.56 12.62
CA SER A 292 34.40 15.58 13.94
C SER A 292 34.69 17.04 14.33
N PRO A 293 34.46 17.46 15.60
CA PRO A 293 34.87 18.79 16.04
C PRO A 293 36.40 18.83 16.11
N GLY A 294 37.01 19.65 15.25
CA GLY A 294 38.43 19.98 15.32
C GLY A 294 38.74 20.78 16.58
N SER A 295 39.76 20.34 17.31
CA SER A 295 40.32 21.03 18.47
C SER A 295 40.86 22.43 18.11
N PRO A 296 40.80 23.40 19.04
CA PRO A 296 41.39 24.72 18.81
C PRO A 296 42.92 24.64 18.84
N ASN A 297 43.54 25.15 17.78
CA ASN A 297 44.99 25.34 17.69
C ASN A 297 45.38 26.54 18.59
N PRO A 298 46.28 26.38 19.58
CA PRO A 298 46.94 27.51 20.21
C PRO A 298 48.20 27.88 19.41
N PHE A 299 48.62 29.13 19.53
CA PHE A 299 49.80 29.79 18.93
C PHE A 299 49.57 30.47 17.58
N GLY A 300 49.50 31.79 17.67
CA GLY A 300 49.75 32.69 16.56
C GLY A 300 51.25 32.95 16.35
N ALA A 301 51.55 33.36 15.13
CA ALA A 301 52.58 34.30 14.73
C ALA A 301 52.20 34.81 13.33
#